data_AF-A0A3N2Q327-F1
#
_entry.id   AF-A0A3N2Q327-F1
#
_cell.length_a   1.000
_cell.length_b   1.000
_cell.length_c   1.000
_cell.angle_alpha   90.00
_cell.angle_beta   90.00
_cell.angle_gamma   90.00
#
_symmetry.space_group_name_H-M   'P 1'
#
loop_
_entity.id
_entity.type
_entity.pdbx_description
1 polymer ?
#
loop_
_entity_poly.entity_id
_entity_poly.type
_entity_poly.pdbx_seq_one_letter_code
_entity_poly.pdbx_strand_id
1 'polypeptide(L)'
;MNGGGGISSNMGMGLATPAAQQAELNYIYGLVEELSRQLLENRRATEDIVAGLGRVRSRARVQTLSNEELINLAAEDINAQEQNLDALVSLLSESLEKAKYSRDANAQLLSQFATAMNTMLKQFHDYKAKQVADVASWHKSYRRQLAEARAENSRLREQIWEMQGRATKANGLLREFRRRYDEDKDKWERRVDERAARQELRFWKRMAMPDLADDDPLWSDDDDMVDPAEKERLKELDRKMAQEQSSSSIGLREDEDGQGTVPRESAVFGGVPMQRDQGHPMAVPAPPPRPSSTVSSTGSSGQ
;
A
#
# COMPACT_ATOMS: atom_id res chain seq x y z
N MET A 1 35.21 -3.61 88.58
CA MET A 1 36.43 -3.08 89.23
C MET A 1 37.41 -2.81 88.09
N ASN A 2 37.52 -1.60 87.53
CA ASN A 2 38.13 -0.35 88.01
C ASN A 2 39.56 -0.48 88.58
N GLY A 3 40.45 0.36 88.01
CA GLY A 3 41.76 0.81 88.53
C GLY A 3 42.96 -0.01 88.05
N GLY A 4 44.05 0.54 87.50
CA GLY A 4 44.46 1.94 87.32
C GLY A 4 45.99 2.03 87.09
N GLY A 5 46.45 3.17 86.56
CA GLY A 5 47.85 3.62 86.45
C GLY A 5 48.44 3.42 85.04
N GLY A 6 48.61 4.44 84.20
CA GLY A 6 49.45 5.63 84.38
C GLY A 6 50.80 5.33 83.70
N ILE A 7 51.18 5.94 82.58
CA ILE A 7 51.77 7.28 82.50
C ILE A 7 51.69 7.76 81.04
N SER A 8 51.10 8.93 80.85
CA SER A 8 51.32 9.77 79.67
C SER A 8 52.58 10.62 79.91
N SER A 9 53.56 10.50 79.02
CA SER A 9 54.42 11.63 78.66
C SER A 9 54.83 11.50 77.21
N ASN A 10 53.95 12.05 76.38
CA ASN A 10 54.32 12.61 75.10
C ASN A 10 55.06 13.93 75.37
N MET A 11 56.37 13.95 75.20
CA MET A 11 57.16 15.17 74.95
C MET A 11 58.19 14.79 73.90
N GLY A 12 57.97 15.30 72.70
CA GLY A 12 58.73 14.96 71.51
C GLY A 12 60.15 15.49 71.54
N MET A 13 61.00 14.88 70.72
CA MET A 13 61.83 15.56 69.74
C MET A 13 62.68 14.49 69.07
N GLY A 14 62.52 14.38 67.75
CA GLY A 14 63.37 13.50 66.95
C GLY A 14 64.83 13.90 67.12
N LEU A 15 65.69 12.91 67.33
CA LEU A 15 66.82 12.78 66.45
C LEU A 15 66.41 11.76 65.40
N ALA A 16 65.95 12.27 64.26
CA ALA A 16 66.02 11.51 63.03
C ALA A 16 67.46 10.98 62.94
N THR A 17 67.64 9.67 62.98
CA THR A 17 68.89 9.06 62.54
C THR A 17 69.22 9.70 61.19
N PRO A 18 70.46 10.20 60.96
CA PRO A 18 70.81 10.91 59.74
C PRO A 18 70.32 10.12 58.53
N ALA A 19 69.71 10.78 57.54
CA ALA A 19 69.08 10.13 56.40
C ALA A 19 69.99 9.09 55.71
N ALA A 20 71.32 9.26 55.79
CA ALA A 20 72.32 8.28 55.35
C ALA A 20 72.29 6.96 56.15
N GLN A 21 72.22 7.03 57.48
CA GLN A 21 72.11 5.85 58.35
C GLN A 21 70.77 5.12 58.18
N GLN A 22 69.67 5.85 57.92
CA GLN A 22 68.39 5.22 57.59
C GLN A 22 68.40 4.56 56.21
N ALA A 23 69.07 5.16 55.22
CA ALA A 23 69.25 4.58 53.90
C ALA A 23 70.12 3.31 53.93
N GLU A 24 71.21 3.31 54.70
CA GLU A 24 72.05 2.14 54.93
C GLU A 24 71.29 1.02 55.63
N LEU A 25 70.47 1.33 56.65
CA LEU A 25 69.64 0.33 57.31
C LEU A 25 68.61 -0.27 56.36
N ASN A 26 67.93 0.55 55.55
CA ASN A 26 67.02 0.05 54.52
C ASN A 26 67.73 -0.81 53.46
N TYR A 27 68.96 -0.46 53.09
CA TYR A 27 69.79 -1.26 52.19
C TYR A 27 70.18 -2.60 52.83
N ILE A 28 70.59 -2.61 54.09
CA ILE A 28 70.91 -3.83 54.85
C ILE A 28 69.66 -4.71 55.01
N TYR A 29 68.50 -4.13 55.31
CA TYR A 29 67.24 -4.87 55.38
C TYR A 29 66.85 -5.48 54.02
N GLY A 30 67.02 -4.75 52.92
CA GLY A 30 66.82 -5.27 51.56
C GLY A 30 67.78 -6.42 51.23
N LEU A 31 69.06 -6.28 51.60
CA LEU A 31 70.07 -7.33 51.44
C LEU A 31 69.73 -8.58 52.26
N VAL A 32 69.29 -8.41 53.50
CA VAL A 32 68.89 -9.52 54.38
C VAL A 32 67.63 -10.21 53.86
N GLU A 33 66.66 -9.44 53.36
CA GLU A 33 65.45 -10.00 52.74
C GLU A 33 65.79 -10.78 51.47
N GLU A 34 66.68 -10.27 50.62
CA GLU A 34 67.18 -10.98 49.44
C GLU A 34 67.97 -12.23 49.81
N LEU A 35 68.84 -12.17 50.82
CA LEU A 35 69.60 -13.32 51.31
C LEU A 35 68.68 -14.36 51.95
N SER A 36 67.60 -13.94 52.61
CA SER A 36 66.57 -14.85 53.14
C SER A 36 65.79 -15.54 52.03
N ARG A 37 65.51 -14.82 50.93
CA ARG A 37 64.87 -15.38 49.74
C ARG A 37 65.77 -16.40 49.06
N GLN A 38 67.06 -16.06 48.89
CA GLN A 38 68.08 -16.96 48.34
C GLN A 38 68.31 -18.18 49.24
N LEU A 39 68.28 -18.04 50.57
CA LEU A 39 68.38 -19.17 51.49
C LEU A 39 67.17 -20.08 51.42
N LEU A 40 65.97 -19.53 51.29
CA LEU A 40 64.75 -20.31 51.10
C LEU A 40 64.76 -21.06 49.77
N GLU A 41 65.26 -20.42 48.71
CA GLU A 41 65.43 -21.03 47.39
C GLU A 41 66.49 -22.13 47.40
N ASN A 42 67.65 -21.88 48.04
CA ASN A 42 68.68 -22.90 48.25
C ASN A 42 68.17 -24.08 49.07
N ARG A 43 67.39 -23.82 50.13
CA ARG A 43 66.78 -24.88 50.92
C ARG A 43 65.87 -25.75 50.05
N ARG A 44 64.97 -25.15 49.27
CA ARG A 44 64.10 -25.88 48.34
C ARG A 44 64.91 -26.68 47.32
N ALA A 45 65.91 -26.08 46.70
CA ALA A 45 66.79 -26.76 45.75
C ALA A 45 67.51 -27.96 46.39
N THR A 46 68.01 -27.81 47.63
CA THR A 46 68.64 -28.92 48.35
C THR A 46 67.65 -30.02 48.73
N GLU A 47 66.42 -29.67 49.11
CA GLU A 47 65.36 -30.65 49.38
C GLU A 47 65.01 -31.44 48.11
N ASP A 48 64.93 -30.78 46.95
CA ASP A 48 64.71 -31.42 45.65
C ASP A 48 65.87 -32.32 45.23
N ILE A 49 67.13 -31.89 45.45
CA ILE A 49 68.32 -32.69 45.19
C ILE A 49 68.34 -33.94 46.09
N VAL A 50 68.04 -33.79 47.38
CA VAL A 50 67.99 -34.92 48.33
C VAL A 50 66.86 -35.88 47.98
N ALA A 51 65.69 -35.38 47.59
CA ALA A 51 64.59 -36.20 47.11
C ALA A 51 64.96 -36.94 45.81
N GLY A 52 65.63 -36.26 44.87
CA GLY A 52 66.16 -36.85 43.64
C GLY A 52 67.19 -37.94 43.90
N LEU A 53 68.16 -37.68 44.78
CA LEU A 53 69.16 -38.64 45.23
C LEU A 53 68.51 -39.85 45.93
N GLY A 54 67.45 -39.61 46.71
CA GLY A 54 66.64 -40.66 47.33
C GLY A 54 66.03 -41.60 46.30
N ARG A 55 65.44 -41.05 45.22
CA ARG A 55 64.88 -41.83 44.10
C ARG A 55 65.95 -42.61 43.33
N VAL A 56 67.07 -41.98 42.99
CA VAL A 56 68.21 -42.62 42.30
C VAL A 56 68.77 -43.76 43.15
N ARG A 57 68.99 -43.52 44.44
CA ARG A 57 69.49 -44.53 45.38
C ARG A 57 68.49 -45.68 45.57
N SER A 58 67.19 -45.42 45.64
CA SER A 58 66.19 -46.49 45.72
C SER A 58 66.18 -47.34 44.45
N ARG A 59 66.31 -46.73 43.27
CA ARG A 59 66.33 -47.42 41.98
C ARG A 59 67.60 -48.26 41.82
N ALA A 60 68.75 -47.70 42.18
CA ALA A 60 70.04 -48.41 42.25
C ALA A 60 69.98 -49.65 43.14
N ARG A 61 69.37 -49.52 44.33
CA ARG A 61 69.28 -50.61 45.30
C ARG A 61 68.31 -51.71 44.87
N VAL A 62 67.18 -51.35 44.26
CA VAL A 62 66.16 -52.33 43.81
C VAL A 62 66.65 -53.13 42.60
N GLN A 63 67.44 -52.52 41.72
CA GLN A 63 67.88 -53.12 40.46
C GLN A 63 69.34 -53.63 40.47
N THR A 64 70.06 -53.50 41.61
CA THR A 64 71.47 -53.88 41.78
C THR A 64 72.40 -53.37 40.67
N LEU A 65 72.15 -52.13 40.22
CA LEU A 65 72.86 -51.54 39.09
C LEU A 65 74.18 -50.91 39.52
N SER A 66 75.20 -51.00 38.67
CA SER A 66 76.43 -50.21 38.81
C SER A 66 76.20 -48.74 38.49
N ASN A 67 77.10 -47.86 38.94
CA ASN A 67 76.98 -46.41 38.70
C ASN A 67 76.93 -46.07 37.20
N GLU A 68 77.67 -46.77 36.34
CA GLU A 68 77.66 -46.53 34.89
C GLU A 68 76.33 -46.96 34.26
N GLU A 69 75.77 -48.11 34.66
CA GLU A 69 74.47 -48.59 34.18
C GLU A 69 73.32 -47.67 34.61
N LEU A 70 73.39 -47.08 35.81
CA LEU A 70 72.42 -46.08 36.27
C LEU A 70 72.46 -44.79 35.46
N ILE A 71 73.66 -44.31 35.13
CA ILE A 71 73.83 -43.11 34.31
C ILE A 71 73.32 -43.38 32.90
N ASN A 72 73.62 -44.54 32.33
CA ASN A 72 73.14 -44.92 31.00
C ASN A 72 71.61 -45.07 30.95
N LEU A 73 71.00 -45.75 31.94
CA LEU A 73 69.55 -45.88 32.02
C LEU A 73 68.85 -44.54 32.26
N ALA A 74 69.44 -43.65 33.06
CA ALA A 74 68.91 -42.29 33.24
C ALA A 74 69.03 -41.47 31.94
N ALA A 75 70.14 -41.61 31.20
CA ALA A 75 70.32 -40.97 29.90
C ALA A 75 69.34 -41.51 28.84
N GLU A 76 69.06 -42.82 28.85
CA GLU A 76 68.04 -43.45 28.01
C GLU A 76 66.62 -42.99 28.36
N ASP A 77 66.26 -42.94 29.65
CA ASP A 77 64.95 -42.41 30.11
C ASP A 77 64.78 -40.93 29.71
N ILE A 78 65.84 -40.12 29.83
CA ILE A 78 65.85 -38.71 29.42
C ILE A 78 65.68 -38.58 27.90
N ASN A 79 66.45 -39.33 27.11
CA ASN A 79 66.33 -39.32 25.64
C ASN A 79 64.96 -39.81 25.17
N ALA A 80 64.38 -40.82 25.82
CA ALA A 80 63.05 -41.32 25.51
C ALA A 80 61.96 -40.30 25.87
N GLN A 81 62.12 -39.57 26.98
CA GLN A 81 61.24 -38.46 27.33
C GLN A 81 61.37 -37.30 26.33
N GLU A 82 62.57 -36.95 25.89
CA GLU A 82 62.83 -35.88 24.93
C GLU A 82 62.14 -36.16 23.58
N GLN A 83 62.27 -37.38 23.04
CA GLN A 83 61.58 -37.78 21.81
C GLN A 83 60.05 -37.76 21.93
N ASN A 84 59.53 -38.10 23.11
CA ASN A 84 58.09 -38.07 23.38
C ASN A 84 57.57 -36.63 23.48
N LEU A 85 58.37 -35.73 24.06
CA LEU A 85 58.09 -34.30 24.11
C LEU A 85 58.03 -33.70 22.71
N ASP A 86 58.95 -34.03 21.81
CA ASP A 86 58.93 -33.53 20.43
C ASP A 86 57.67 -34.00 19.67
N ALA A 87 57.28 -35.27 19.83
CA ALA A 87 56.05 -35.79 19.24
C ALA A 87 54.79 -35.09 19.80
N LEU A 88 54.75 -34.84 21.11
CA LEU A 88 53.67 -34.09 21.75
C LEU A 88 53.63 -32.63 21.28
N VAL A 89 54.77 -31.97 21.19
CA VAL A 89 54.88 -30.59 20.70
C VAL A 89 54.40 -30.50 19.25
N SER A 90 54.76 -31.46 18.40
CA SER A 90 54.27 -31.53 17.01
C SER A 90 52.76 -31.69 16.95
N LEU A 91 52.20 -32.66 17.69
CA LEU A 91 50.75 -32.90 17.73
C LEU A 91 49.98 -31.68 18.27
N LEU A 92 50.47 -31.08 19.36
CA LEU A 92 49.86 -29.89 19.96
C LEU A 92 49.93 -28.70 19.00
N SER A 93 51.04 -28.52 18.28
CA SER A 93 51.19 -27.46 17.28
C SER A 93 50.22 -27.64 16.11
N GLU A 94 50.10 -28.85 15.58
CA GLU A 94 49.13 -29.16 14.51
C GLU A 94 47.68 -28.95 14.98
N SER A 95 47.34 -29.40 16.19
CA SER A 95 46.01 -29.20 16.77
C SER A 95 45.69 -27.71 16.97
N LEU A 96 46.69 -26.92 17.35
CA LEU A 96 46.57 -25.49 17.55
C LEU A 96 46.40 -24.76 16.21
N GLU A 97 47.10 -25.15 15.17
CA GLU A 97 46.89 -24.63 13.82
C GLU A 97 45.49 -24.95 13.28
N LYS A 98 45.03 -26.20 13.44
CA LYS A 98 43.66 -26.61 13.08
C LYS A 98 42.61 -25.80 13.86
N ALA A 99 42.82 -25.60 15.16
CA ALA A 99 41.92 -24.81 16.00
C ALA A 99 41.90 -23.33 15.57
N LYS A 100 43.07 -22.74 15.24
CA LYS A 100 43.16 -21.38 14.71
C LYS A 100 42.43 -21.24 13.37
N TYR A 101 42.66 -22.16 12.45
CA TYR A 101 41.99 -22.16 11.15
C TYR A 101 40.46 -22.27 11.31
N SER A 102 39.98 -23.18 12.16
CA SER A 102 38.56 -23.31 12.47
C SER A 102 37.99 -22.04 13.11
N ARG A 103 38.72 -21.42 14.04
CA ARG A 103 38.33 -20.15 14.67
C ARG A 103 38.18 -19.04 13.63
N ASP A 104 39.16 -18.89 12.75
CA ASP A 104 39.16 -17.82 11.75
C ASP A 104 38.09 -18.05 10.67
N ALA A 105 37.85 -19.30 10.27
CA ALA A 105 36.72 -19.66 9.39
C ALA A 105 35.36 -19.33 10.03
N ASN A 106 35.17 -19.66 11.31
CA ASN A 106 33.95 -19.31 12.05
C ASN A 106 33.77 -17.80 12.20
N ALA A 107 34.85 -17.05 12.46
CA ALA A 107 34.81 -15.60 12.52
C ALA A 107 34.42 -14.98 11.16
N GLN A 108 34.94 -15.52 10.05
CA GLN A 108 34.54 -15.11 8.71
C GLN A 108 33.07 -15.39 8.45
N LEU A 109 32.56 -16.57 8.78
CA LEU A 109 31.14 -16.89 8.64
C LEU A 109 30.26 -15.92 9.43
N LEU A 110 30.61 -15.63 10.69
CA LEU A 110 29.89 -14.65 11.50
C LEU A 110 29.87 -13.26 10.86
N SER A 111 31.00 -12.83 10.28
CA SER A 111 31.06 -11.55 9.57
C SER A 111 30.14 -11.54 8.33
N GLN A 112 30.12 -12.62 7.56
CA GLN A 112 29.26 -12.77 6.40
C GLN A 112 27.78 -12.76 6.81
N PHE A 113 27.40 -13.51 7.85
CA PHE A 113 26.04 -13.48 8.40
C PHE A 113 25.64 -12.09 8.88
N ALA A 114 26.51 -11.39 9.60
CA ALA A 114 26.25 -10.04 10.05
C ALA A 114 26.03 -9.07 8.87
N THR A 115 26.85 -9.17 7.83
CA THR A 115 26.69 -8.35 6.62
C THR A 115 25.38 -8.66 5.89
N ALA A 116 25.04 -9.94 5.70
CA ALA A 116 23.81 -10.37 5.04
C ALA A 116 22.54 -9.97 5.84
N MET A 117 22.57 -10.09 7.17
CA MET A 117 21.46 -9.62 8.02
C MET A 117 21.31 -8.11 7.94
N ASN A 118 22.41 -7.36 7.93
CA ASN A 118 22.36 -5.90 7.81
C ASN A 118 21.82 -5.45 6.45
N THR A 119 22.19 -6.11 5.35
CA THR A 119 21.64 -5.81 4.02
C THR A 119 20.15 -6.15 3.94
N MET A 120 19.74 -7.30 4.48
CA MET A 120 18.33 -7.69 4.56
C MET A 120 17.50 -6.70 5.38
N LEU A 121 18.01 -6.24 6.53
CA LEU A 121 17.36 -5.22 7.36
C LEU A 121 17.20 -3.89 6.60
N LYS A 122 18.24 -3.43 5.90
CA LYS A 122 18.16 -2.22 5.08
C LYS A 122 17.09 -2.34 3.99
N GLN A 123 17.07 -3.48 3.28
CA GLN A 123 16.05 -3.74 2.26
C GLN A 123 14.64 -3.74 2.85
N PHE A 124 14.43 -4.31 4.05
CA PHE A 124 13.13 -4.27 4.71
C PHE A 124 12.71 -2.86 5.12
N HIS A 125 13.63 -2.06 5.66
CA HIS A 125 13.34 -0.67 5.98
C HIS A 125 12.98 0.14 4.74
N ASP A 126 13.75 0.01 3.67
CA ASP A 126 13.48 0.69 2.40
C ASP A 126 12.15 0.25 1.79
N TYR A 127 11.87 -1.05 1.79
CA TYR A 127 10.61 -1.59 1.32
C TYR A 127 9.42 -1.04 2.12
N LYS A 128 9.50 -1.07 3.45
CA LYS A 128 8.44 -0.54 4.34
C LYS A 128 8.21 0.95 4.07
N ALA A 129 9.28 1.73 3.95
CA ALA A 129 9.20 3.17 3.69
C ALA A 129 8.52 3.47 2.35
N LYS A 130 8.94 2.78 1.27
CA LYS A 130 8.32 2.88 -0.05
C LYS A 130 6.86 2.46 -0.03
N GLN A 131 6.54 1.32 0.58
CA GLN A 131 5.17 0.83 0.67
C GLN A 131 4.24 1.81 1.39
N VAL A 132 4.69 2.42 2.49
CA VAL A 132 3.90 3.45 3.20
C VAL A 132 3.71 4.69 2.34
N ALA A 133 4.75 5.14 1.64
CA ALA A 133 4.67 6.28 0.74
C ALA A 133 3.70 6.02 -0.43
N ASP A 134 3.76 4.84 -1.04
CA ASP A 134 2.90 4.42 -2.14
C ASP A 134 1.44 4.36 -1.69
N VAL A 135 1.15 3.72 -0.56
CA VAL A 135 -0.21 3.66 0.00
C VAL A 135 -0.73 5.06 0.34
N ALA A 136 0.09 5.92 0.93
CA ALA A 136 -0.29 7.30 1.21
C ALA A 136 -0.58 8.10 -0.07
N SER A 137 0.23 7.92 -1.11
CA SER A 137 0.03 8.56 -2.42
C SER A 137 -1.27 8.10 -3.07
N TRP A 138 -1.60 6.81 -2.97
CA TRP A 138 -2.85 6.24 -3.48
C TRP A 138 -4.07 6.77 -2.74
N HIS A 139 -4.02 6.86 -1.41
CA HIS A 139 -5.10 7.47 -0.65
C HIS A 139 -5.28 8.96 -1.00
N LYS A 140 -4.18 9.68 -1.25
CA LYS A 140 -4.25 11.10 -1.66
C LYS A 140 -4.88 11.25 -3.05
N SER A 141 -4.49 10.42 -4.02
CA SER A 141 -5.06 10.46 -5.38
C SER A 141 -6.52 10.06 -5.38
N TYR A 142 -6.90 9.00 -4.65
CA TYR A 142 -8.29 8.57 -4.52
C TYR A 142 -9.18 9.64 -3.86
N ARG A 143 -8.71 10.26 -2.77
CA ARG A 143 -9.42 11.38 -2.14
C ARG A 143 -9.60 12.57 -3.08
N ARG A 144 -8.59 12.87 -3.90
CA ARG A 144 -8.67 13.92 -4.92
C ARG A 144 -9.73 13.60 -5.98
N GLN A 145 -9.73 12.38 -6.52
CA GLN A 145 -10.75 11.93 -7.49
C GLN A 145 -12.16 12.01 -6.90
N LEU A 146 -12.33 11.61 -5.64
CA LEU A 146 -13.62 11.69 -4.97
C LEU A 146 -14.09 13.14 -4.74
N ALA A 147 -13.17 14.06 -4.44
CA ALA A 147 -13.47 15.49 -4.32
C ALA A 147 -13.83 16.10 -5.68
N GLU A 148 -13.12 15.73 -6.74
CA GLU A 148 -13.37 16.17 -8.11
C GLU A 148 -14.73 15.68 -8.61
N ALA A 149 -15.06 14.41 -8.41
CA ALA A 149 -16.36 13.85 -8.76
C ALA A 149 -17.52 14.54 -8.00
N ARG A 150 -17.31 14.89 -6.73
CA ARG A 150 -18.30 15.65 -5.94
C ARG A 150 -18.49 17.07 -6.46
N ALA A 151 -17.39 17.74 -6.82
CA ALA A 151 -17.42 19.09 -7.38
C ALA A 151 -18.07 19.12 -8.78
N GLU A 152 -17.80 18.10 -9.61
CA GLU A 152 -18.46 17.95 -10.89
C GLU A 152 -19.96 17.67 -10.70
N ASN A 153 -20.33 16.81 -9.75
CA ASN A 153 -21.74 16.55 -9.46
C ASN A 153 -22.49 17.80 -8.99
N SER A 154 -21.89 18.62 -8.11
CA SER A 154 -22.50 19.89 -7.69
C SER A 154 -22.64 20.86 -8.87
N ARG A 155 -21.60 20.99 -9.70
CA ARG A 155 -21.64 21.82 -10.91
C ARG A 155 -22.73 21.39 -11.89
N LEU A 156 -22.87 20.08 -12.14
CA LEU A 156 -23.91 19.56 -13.03
C LEU A 156 -25.32 19.80 -12.46
N ARG A 157 -25.49 19.64 -11.14
CA ARG A 157 -26.76 19.98 -10.49
C ARG A 157 -27.07 21.46 -10.65
N GLU A 158 -26.13 22.35 -10.37
CA GLU A 158 -26.29 23.81 -10.54
C GLU A 158 -26.68 24.14 -11.99
N GLN A 159 -26.03 23.54 -12.98
CA GLN A 159 -26.38 23.72 -14.39
C GLN A 159 -27.82 23.27 -14.70
N ILE A 160 -28.26 22.13 -14.16
CA ILE A 160 -29.63 21.65 -14.32
C ILE A 160 -30.61 22.61 -13.65
N TRP A 161 -30.32 23.08 -12.44
CA TRP A 161 -31.14 24.06 -11.73
C TRP A 161 -31.27 25.37 -12.51
N GLU A 162 -30.17 25.87 -13.06
CA GLU A 162 -30.19 27.06 -13.92
C GLU A 162 -31.02 26.83 -15.18
N MET A 163 -30.82 25.71 -15.88
CA MET A 163 -31.57 25.38 -17.10
C MET A 163 -33.06 25.26 -16.80
N GLN A 164 -33.43 24.56 -15.72
CA GLN A 164 -34.82 24.44 -15.27
C GLN A 164 -35.39 25.81 -14.92
N GLY A 165 -34.65 26.66 -14.21
CA GLY A 165 -35.07 28.04 -13.89
C GLY A 165 -35.28 28.90 -15.14
N ARG A 166 -34.42 28.77 -16.16
CA ARG A 166 -34.58 29.44 -17.45
C ARG A 166 -35.81 28.91 -18.20
N ALA A 167 -36.01 27.59 -18.22
CA ALA A 167 -37.14 26.95 -18.88
C ALA A 167 -38.48 27.30 -18.20
N THR A 168 -38.55 27.33 -16.87
CA THR A 168 -39.77 27.74 -16.14
C THR A 168 -40.08 29.21 -16.39
N LYS A 169 -39.09 30.09 -16.40
CA LYS A 169 -39.26 31.51 -16.75
C LYS A 169 -39.76 31.68 -18.18
N ALA A 170 -39.16 30.98 -19.16
CA ALA A 170 -39.61 31.01 -20.54
C ALA A 170 -41.05 30.52 -20.71
N ASN A 171 -41.41 29.40 -20.04
CA ASN A 171 -42.79 28.89 -20.04
C ASN A 171 -43.77 29.86 -19.37
N GLY A 172 -43.36 30.53 -18.29
CA GLY A 172 -44.14 31.59 -17.65
C GLY A 172 -44.43 32.73 -18.63
N LEU A 173 -43.40 33.23 -19.31
CA LEU A 173 -43.53 34.28 -20.33
C LEU A 173 -44.44 33.85 -21.50
N LEU A 174 -44.35 32.60 -21.98
CA LEU A 174 -45.22 32.09 -23.03
C LEU A 174 -46.69 31.99 -22.59
N ARG A 175 -46.95 31.56 -21.34
CA ARG A 175 -48.31 31.52 -20.78
C ARG A 175 -48.87 32.93 -20.60
N GLU A 176 -48.06 33.86 -20.10
CA GLU A 176 -48.44 35.27 -19.99
C GLU A 176 -48.71 35.89 -21.35
N PHE A 177 -47.86 35.63 -22.34
CA PHE A 177 -48.07 36.06 -23.71
C PHE A 177 -49.39 35.51 -24.26
N ARG A 178 -49.62 34.19 -24.16
CA ARG A 178 -50.87 33.57 -24.59
C ARG A 178 -52.08 34.18 -23.90
N ARG A 179 -52.01 34.37 -22.58
CA ARG A 179 -53.09 34.98 -21.80
C ARG A 179 -53.41 36.38 -22.34
N ARG A 180 -52.39 37.25 -22.47
CA ARG A 180 -52.57 38.61 -22.99
C ARG A 180 -53.07 38.62 -24.44
N TYR A 181 -52.63 37.67 -25.26
CA TYR A 181 -53.00 37.54 -26.67
C TYR A 181 -54.44 37.04 -26.86
N ASP A 182 -54.91 36.15 -25.98
CA ASP A 182 -56.27 35.62 -25.98
C ASP A 182 -57.26 36.61 -25.33
N GLU A 183 -56.83 37.35 -24.30
CA GLU A 183 -57.63 38.37 -23.59
C GLU A 183 -57.72 39.72 -24.31
N ASP A 184 -56.97 39.93 -25.41
CA ASP A 184 -56.98 41.17 -26.19
C ASP A 184 -58.32 41.33 -26.94
N LYS A 185 -59.22 42.10 -26.33
CA LYS A 185 -60.57 42.36 -26.83
C LYS A 185 -60.55 43.10 -28.16
N ASP A 186 -59.65 44.07 -28.33
CA ASP A 186 -59.55 44.87 -29.55
C ASP A 186 -59.21 43.99 -30.75
N LYS A 187 -58.33 43.00 -30.54
CA LYS A 187 -58.01 42.02 -31.58
C LYS A 187 -59.19 41.10 -31.90
N TRP A 188 -59.94 40.64 -30.89
CA TRP A 188 -61.15 39.86 -31.14
C TRP A 188 -62.17 40.68 -31.94
N GLU A 189 -62.41 41.93 -31.56
CA GLU A 189 -63.29 42.86 -32.26
C GLU A 189 -62.84 43.05 -33.71
N ARG A 190 -61.55 43.34 -33.95
CA ARG A 190 -61.00 43.43 -35.33
C ARG A 190 -61.23 42.16 -36.14
N ARG A 191 -61.03 40.97 -35.57
CA ARG A 191 -61.29 39.70 -36.28
C ARG A 191 -62.77 39.52 -36.62
N VAL A 192 -63.66 39.91 -35.71
CA VAL A 192 -65.11 39.86 -35.93
C VAL A 192 -65.50 40.86 -37.02
N ASP A 193 -64.98 42.09 -36.96
CA ASP A 193 -65.25 43.15 -37.93
C ASP A 193 -64.72 42.77 -39.32
N GLU A 194 -63.50 42.23 -39.42
CA GLU A 194 -62.95 41.73 -40.69
C GLU A 194 -63.82 40.60 -41.26
N ARG A 195 -64.29 39.69 -40.42
CA ARG A 195 -65.18 38.61 -40.85
C ARG A 195 -66.54 39.15 -41.31
N ALA A 196 -67.12 40.10 -40.58
CA ALA A 196 -68.37 40.75 -40.93
C ALA A 196 -68.23 41.52 -42.26
N ALA A 197 -67.17 42.31 -42.43
CA ALA A 197 -66.89 43.03 -43.67
C ALA A 197 -66.72 42.07 -44.86
N ARG A 198 -66.04 40.93 -44.67
CA ARG A 198 -65.95 39.89 -45.72
C ARG A 198 -67.32 39.29 -46.05
N GLN A 199 -68.18 39.04 -45.06
CA GLN A 199 -69.54 38.55 -45.30
C GLN A 199 -70.41 39.58 -46.02
N GLU A 200 -70.30 40.85 -45.67
CA GLU A 200 -70.98 41.96 -46.36
C GLU A 200 -70.52 42.05 -47.82
N LEU A 201 -69.20 42.01 -48.07
CA LEU A 201 -68.67 41.98 -49.43
C LEU A 201 -69.21 40.79 -50.24
N ARG A 202 -69.30 39.60 -49.64
CA ARG A 202 -69.91 38.41 -50.29
C ARG A 202 -71.40 38.62 -50.56
N PHE A 203 -72.14 39.18 -49.61
CA PHE A 203 -73.55 39.51 -49.78
C PHE A 203 -73.76 40.47 -50.96
N TRP A 204 -73.01 41.57 -50.99
CA TRP A 204 -73.08 42.54 -52.09
C TRP A 204 -72.63 41.95 -53.42
N LYS A 205 -71.62 41.06 -53.42
CA LYS A 205 -71.20 40.33 -54.62
C LYS A 205 -72.34 39.47 -55.18
N ARG A 206 -73.02 38.68 -54.33
CA ARG A 206 -74.19 37.87 -54.76
C ARG A 206 -75.33 38.73 -55.31
N MET A 207 -75.56 39.89 -54.70
CA MET A 207 -76.56 40.84 -55.19
C MET A 207 -76.17 41.48 -56.52
N ALA A 208 -74.88 41.75 -56.76
CA ALA A 208 -74.38 42.39 -57.97
C ALA A 208 -74.11 41.42 -59.13
N MET A 209 -73.83 40.15 -58.84
CA MET A 209 -73.52 39.10 -59.83
C MET A 209 -74.24 37.78 -59.50
N PRO A 210 -75.55 37.66 -59.79
CA PRO A 210 -76.35 36.48 -59.45
C PRO A 210 -76.01 35.21 -60.24
N ASP A 211 -75.42 35.36 -61.44
CA ASP A 211 -75.13 34.24 -62.35
C ASP A 211 -73.78 33.55 -62.06
N LEU A 212 -72.99 34.07 -61.11
CA LEU A 212 -71.70 33.51 -60.74
C LEU A 212 -71.89 32.42 -59.66
N ALA A 213 -71.31 31.24 -59.87
CA ALA A 213 -71.42 30.14 -58.91
C ALA A 213 -70.79 30.50 -57.55
N ASP A 214 -71.41 30.04 -56.46
CA ASP A 214 -70.97 30.34 -55.08
C ASP A 214 -69.59 29.74 -54.73
N ASP A 215 -69.15 28.71 -55.47
CA ASP A 215 -67.87 28.01 -55.29
C ASP A 215 -66.74 28.61 -56.14
N ASP A 216 -66.43 29.90 -55.91
CA ASP A 216 -65.29 30.57 -56.54
C ASP A 216 -63.98 30.22 -55.80
N PRO A 217 -63.00 29.52 -56.41
CA PRO A 217 -61.77 29.09 -55.75
C PRO A 217 -60.90 30.24 -55.24
N LEU A 218 -61.10 31.46 -55.77
CA LEU A 218 -60.32 32.63 -55.36
C LEU A 218 -60.83 33.23 -54.04
N TRP A 219 -62.04 32.87 -53.62
CA TRP A 219 -62.71 33.47 -52.46
C TRP A 219 -63.56 32.48 -51.66
N SER A 220 -63.48 31.16 -51.89
CA SER A 220 -64.27 30.18 -51.14
C SER A 220 -63.85 30.10 -49.67
N ASP A 221 -64.68 29.44 -48.87
CA ASP A 221 -64.72 29.48 -47.39
C ASP A 221 -63.45 29.00 -46.66
N ASP A 222 -62.43 28.54 -47.39
CA ASP A 222 -61.16 27.96 -46.91
C ASP A 222 -59.96 28.89 -47.19
N ASP A 223 -60.01 30.13 -46.70
CA ASP A 223 -58.81 30.98 -46.54
C ASP A 223 -57.99 30.57 -45.29
N ASP A 224 -58.28 29.41 -44.70
CA ASP A 224 -57.33 28.74 -43.82
C ASP A 224 -56.18 28.23 -44.68
N MET A 225 -54.99 28.79 -44.45
CA MET A 225 -53.74 28.55 -45.18
C MET A 225 -53.23 27.09 -45.11
N VAL A 226 -54.00 26.13 -45.59
CA VAL A 226 -53.51 24.80 -45.92
C VAL A 226 -53.13 24.85 -47.40
N ASP A 227 -51.82 24.80 -47.64
CA ASP A 227 -51.25 24.66 -48.98
C ASP A 227 -52.04 23.59 -49.76
N PRO A 228 -52.48 23.83 -51.01
CA PRO A 228 -53.17 22.83 -51.81
C PRO A 228 -52.43 21.47 -51.82
N ALA A 229 -51.10 21.48 -51.73
CA ALA A 229 -50.29 20.27 -51.60
C ALA A 229 -50.50 19.50 -50.29
N GLU A 230 -50.71 20.20 -49.17
CA GLU A 230 -50.98 19.58 -47.87
C GLU A 230 -52.41 19.02 -47.80
N LYS A 231 -53.37 19.66 -48.49
CA LYS A 231 -54.75 19.15 -48.66
C LYS A 231 -54.77 17.86 -49.48
N GLU A 232 -53.95 17.75 -50.52
CA GLU A 232 -53.77 16.50 -51.27
C GLU A 232 -53.11 15.42 -50.42
N ARG A 233 -52.06 15.75 -49.67
CA ARG A 233 -51.41 14.82 -48.75
C ARG A 233 -52.39 14.27 -47.70
N LEU A 234 -53.25 15.11 -47.14
CA LEU A 234 -54.27 14.70 -46.17
C LEU A 234 -55.32 13.78 -46.80
N LYS A 235 -55.79 14.08 -48.02
CA LYS A 235 -56.69 13.19 -48.76
C LYS A 235 -56.05 11.83 -49.08
N GLU A 236 -54.77 11.81 -49.40
CA GLU A 236 -54.02 10.55 -49.59
C GLU A 236 -53.89 9.78 -48.28
N LEU A 237 -53.64 10.47 -47.17
CA LEU A 237 -53.50 9.87 -45.84
C LEU A 237 -54.83 9.31 -45.35
N ASP A 238 -55.93 10.01 -45.59
CA ASP A 238 -57.30 9.53 -45.33
C ASP A 238 -57.66 8.34 -46.23
N ARG A 239 -57.30 8.36 -47.53
CA ARG A 239 -57.47 7.20 -48.40
C ARG A 239 -56.66 6.00 -47.93
N LYS A 240 -55.42 6.21 -47.46
CA LYS A 240 -54.58 5.15 -46.90
C LYS A 240 -55.17 4.61 -45.59
N MET A 241 -55.63 5.46 -44.68
CA MET A 241 -56.32 5.03 -43.46
C MET A 241 -57.62 4.28 -43.75
N ALA A 242 -58.41 4.72 -44.73
CA ALA A 242 -59.61 4.01 -45.16
C ALA A 242 -59.27 2.66 -45.83
N GLN A 243 -58.16 2.59 -46.57
CA GLN A 243 -57.65 1.35 -47.16
C GLN A 243 -57.11 0.40 -46.09
N GLU A 244 -56.46 0.90 -45.05
CA GLU A 244 -56.02 0.14 -43.88
C GLU A 244 -57.18 -0.30 -42.98
N GLN A 245 -58.22 0.52 -42.82
CA GLN A 245 -59.44 0.12 -42.12
C GLN A 245 -60.23 -0.95 -42.91
N SER A 246 -60.29 -0.82 -44.23
CA SER A 246 -60.93 -1.84 -45.08
C SER A 246 -60.10 -3.13 -45.15
N SER A 247 -58.76 -3.06 -45.22
CA SER A 247 -57.90 -4.25 -45.19
C SER A 247 -57.86 -4.91 -43.81
N SER A 248 -57.89 -4.14 -42.72
CA SER A 248 -58.04 -4.70 -41.37
C SER A 248 -59.45 -5.27 -41.13
N SER A 249 -60.49 -4.73 -41.78
CA SER A 249 -61.83 -5.33 -41.77
C SER A 249 -61.94 -6.62 -42.60
N ILE A 250 -61.10 -6.77 -43.63
CA ILE A 250 -60.98 -8.00 -44.43
C ILE A 250 -60.12 -9.05 -43.71
N GLY A 251 -59.05 -8.64 -43.01
CA GLY A 251 -58.21 -9.54 -42.20
C GLY A 251 -58.87 -10.08 -40.93
N LEU A 252 -60.00 -9.52 -40.52
CA LEU A 252 -60.84 -10.05 -39.42
C LEU A 252 -61.92 -11.04 -39.89
N ARG A 253 -61.95 -11.39 -41.20
CA ARG A 253 -62.90 -12.36 -41.77
C ARG A 253 -62.27 -13.69 -42.21
N GLU A 254 -60.94 -13.85 -42.15
CA GLU A 254 -60.27 -15.09 -42.56
C GLU A 254 -59.71 -15.94 -41.40
N ASP A 255 -59.77 -15.46 -40.16
CA ASP A 255 -59.39 -16.25 -38.98
C ASP A 255 -60.60 -16.54 -38.07
N GLU A 256 -61.55 -17.33 -38.57
CA GLU A 256 -62.60 -17.96 -37.77
C GLU A 256 -62.44 -19.49 -37.85
N ASP A 257 -61.45 -20.02 -37.12
CA ASP A 257 -61.43 -21.40 -36.60
C ASP A 257 -60.32 -21.55 -35.54
N GLY A 258 -60.67 -21.52 -34.26
CA GLY A 258 -59.78 -21.97 -33.17
C GLY A 258 -59.77 -21.14 -31.88
N GLN A 259 -60.72 -21.47 -30.97
CA GLN A 259 -60.69 -21.35 -29.50
C GLN A 259 -59.66 -20.44 -28.80
N GLY A 260 -60.16 -19.50 -27.99
CA GLY A 260 -59.50 -19.09 -26.74
C GLY A 260 -59.51 -17.59 -26.45
N THR A 261 -60.48 -17.15 -25.65
CA THR A 261 -60.70 -15.78 -25.18
C THR A 261 -59.55 -15.19 -24.33
N VAL A 262 -59.13 -13.96 -24.63
CA VAL A 262 -58.73 -12.92 -23.65
C VAL A 262 -59.11 -11.53 -24.18
N PRO A 263 -59.56 -10.58 -23.33
CA PRO A 263 -60.12 -9.32 -23.80
C PRO A 263 -59.07 -8.32 -24.23
N ARG A 264 -59.35 -7.66 -25.35
CA ARG A 264 -58.61 -6.55 -25.96
C ARG A 264 -58.96 -5.26 -25.22
N GLU A 265 -58.10 -4.85 -24.28
CA GLU A 265 -58.19 -3.53 -23.65
C GLU A 265 -57.52 -2.46 -24.52
N SER A 266 -58.28 -1.40 -24.72
CA SER A 266 -57.95 -0.13 -25.37
C SER A 266 -56.68 0.52 -24.80
N ALA A 267 -55.70 0.72 -25.67
CA ALA A 267 -54.53 1.56 -25.39
C ALA A 267 -54.95 3.03 -25.32
N VAL A 268 -55.10 3.53 -24.10
CA VAL A 268 -55.28 4.94 -23.76
C VAL A 268 -54.38 5.23 -22.54
N PHE A 269 -53.46 6.18 -22.72
CA PHE A 269 -52.56 6.81 -21.75
C PHE A 269 -51.31 6.06 -21.26
N GLY A 270 -50.18 6.78 -21.39
CA GLY A 270 -48.84 6.33 -21.00
C GLY A 270 -48.63 6.25 -19.50
N GLY A 271 -47.92 5.20 -19.10
CA GLY A 271 -47.28 5.04 -17.80
C GLY A 271 -46.12 4.05 -17.98
N VAL A 272 -44.92 4.44 -17.53
CA VAL A 272 -43.73 3.58 -17.55
C VAL A 272 -43.90 2.52 -16.45
N PRO A 273 -43.84 1.20 -16.75
CA PRO A 273 -43.88 0.18 -15.71
C PRO A 273 -42.53 0.15 -14.99
N MET A 274 -42.52 0.53 -13.70
CA MET A 274 -41.38 0.30 -12.82
C MET A 274 -41.35 -1.19 -12.46
N GLN A 275 -40.51 -1.94 -13.18
CA GLN A 275 -40.18 -3.32 -12.87
C GLN A 275 -39.50 -3.38 -11.48
N ARG A 276 -40.14 -4.05 -10.52
CA ARG A 276 -39.60 -4.28 -9.17
C ARG A 276 -38.54 -5.37 -9.25
N ASP A 277 -37.29 -4.96 -9.18
CA ASP A 277 -36.11 -5.83 -9.24
C ASP A 277 -36.09 -6.82 -8.06
N GLN A 278 -36.25 -8.10 -8.35
CA GLN A 278 -36.04 -9.19 -7.39
C GLN A 278 -34.65 -9.78 -7.60
N GLY A 279 -33.73 -9.42 -6.69
CA GLY A 279 -32.65 -10.27 -6.20
C GLY A 279 -31.67 -10.84 -7.22
N HIS A 280 -30.66 -10.05 -7.60
CA HIS A 280 -29.36 -10.56 -8.05
C HIS A 280 -28.24 -9.99 -7.14
N PRO A 281 -27.27 -10.80 -6.70
CA PRO A 281 -26.22 -10.36 -5.78
C PRO A 281 -25.33 -9.32 -6.48
N MET A 282 -25.18 -8.18 -5.81
CA MET A 282 -24.35 -7.04 -6.23
C MET A 282 -22.94 -7.50 -6.60
N ALA A 283 -22.62 -7.46 -7.89
CA ALA A 283 -21.25 -7.56 -8.37
C ALA A 283 -20.46 -6.35 -7.83
N VAL A 284 -19.52 -6.63 -6.93
CA VAL A 284 -18.55 -5.63 -6.45
C VAL A 284 -17.72 -5.19 -7.66
N PRO A 285 -17.57 -3.88 -7.95
CA PRO A 285 -16.76 -3.43 -9.07
C PRO A 285 -15.30 -3.88 -8.85
N ALA A 286 -14.76 -4.59 -9.83
CA ALA A 286 -13.39 -5.09 -9.79
C ALA A 286 -12.41 -3.91 -9.65
N PRO A 287 -11.39 -3.99 -8.76
CA PRO A 287 -10.39 -2.95 -8.64
C PRO A 287 -9.60 -2.82 -9.96
N PRO A 288 -9.16 -1.61 -10.32
CA PRO A 288 -8.43 -1.39 -11.57
C PRO A 288 -7.14 -2.23 -11.60
N PRO A 289 -6.72 -2.71 -12.78
CA PRO A 289 -5.52 -3.52 -12.91
C PRO A 289 -4.30 -2.72 -12.45
N ARG A 290 -3.47 -3.35 -11.61
CA ARG A 290 -2.18 -2.79 -11.20
C ARG A 290 -1.31 -2.59 -12.45
N PRO A 291 -0.55 -1.48 -12.55
CA PRO A 291 0.40 -1.32 -13.64
C PRO A 291 1.41 -2.47 -13.58
N SER A 292 1.58 -3.16 -14.71
CA SER A 292 2.63 -4.16 -14.88
C SER A 292 3.98 -3.50 -14.61
N SER A 293 4.62 -3.88 -13.51
CA SER A 293 6.04 -3.61 -13.29
C SER A 293 6.83 -4.49 -14.27
N THR A 294 6.95 -4.03 -15.51
CA THR A 294 8.05 -4.41 -16.38
C THR A 294 9.31 -3.75 -15.86
N VAL A 295 10.41 -4.51 -15.95
CA VAL A 295 11.80 -4.16 -15.58
C VAL A 295 12.18 -4.47 -14.13
N SER A 296 12.53 -5.73 -13.87
CA SER A 296 13.92 -6.13 -13.54
C SER A 296 13.96 -7.57 -13.00
N SER A 297 14.23 -8.54 -13.87
CA SER A 297 14.80 -9.83 -13.46
C SER A 297 16.18 -9.94 -14.07
N THR A 298 17.14 -10.06 -13.17
CA THR A 298 18.58 -10.24 -13.36
C THR A 298 18.90 -11.55 -14.09
N GLY A 299 20.00 -11.60 -14.84
CA GLY A 299 20.51 -12.89 -15.34
C GLY A 299 21.66 -12.81 -16.35
N SER A 300 22.74 -12.10 -16.02
CA SER A 300 24.02 -12.24 -16.69
C SER A 300 24.66 -13.57 -16.27
N SER A 301 24.60 -14.59 -17.13
CA SER A 301 25.44 -15.79 -17.04
C SER A 301 26.76 -15.52 -17.77
N GLY A 302 27.87 -15.61 -17.06
CA GLY A 302 29.20 -15.48 -17.64
C GLY A 302 29.60 -16.68 -18.49
N GLN A 303 30.35 -16.40 -19.55
CA GLN A 303 31.57 -17.08 -19.99
C GLN A 303 32.49 -16.02 -20.60
#